data_AF-A0A383CX57-F1
#
_entry.id   AF-A0A383CX57-F1
#
_cell.length_a   1.000
_cell.length_b   1.000
_cell.length_c   1.000
_cell.angle_alpha   90.00
_cell.angle_beta   90.00
_cell.angle_gamma   90.00
#
_symmetry.space_group_name_H-M   'P 1'
#
loop_
_entity.id
_entity.type
_entity.pdbx_description
1 polymer ?
#
loop_
_entity_poly.entity_id
_entity_poly.type
_entity_poly.pdbx_seq_one_letter_code
_entity_poly.pdbx_strand_id
1 'polypeptide(L)'
;MTNRAEICRTAAATLPESLRPLTEHHLFQLAERNPAAFAPTANKDRDQKPLKILAQVVASSDFITRALAALPELLVEIQAAGGVPQARETGEISLTVDRVSRPGPDRETLARELRTIRQKEVARVGWRDLIGAAPLEEVVETLSELADSTIGAALQYAHREVATHHGEPVGGDSGVPIRLTVLGLGKLGGRELNLSSDVDLVFVYP
;
A
#
# COMPACT_ATOMS: atom_id res chain seq x y z
N MET A 1 30.73 -5.81 -15.34
CA MET A 1 30.00 -5.46 -14.10
C MET A 1 29.36 -4.10 -14.32
N THR A 2 28.03 -4.01 -14.36
CA THR A 2 27.34 -2.73 -14.58
C THR A 2 27.51 -1.85 -13.36
N ASN A 3 27.98 -0.61 -13.56
CA ASN A 3 28.23 0.34 -12.48
C ASN A 3 26.89 0.92 -11.97
N ARG A 4 26.39 0.45 -10.81
CA ARG A 4 25.10 0.89 -10.24
C ARG A 4 25.02 2.40 -10.01
N ALA A 5 26.15 3.03 -9.65
CA ALA A 5 26.21 4.48 -9.49
C ALA A 5 26.00 5.21 -10.83
N GLU A 6 26.46 4.63 -11.94
CA GLU A 6 26.22 5.16 -13.28
C GLU A 6 24.76 5.00 -13.71
N ILE A 7 24.12 3.88 -13.36
CA ILE A 7 22.67 3.67 -13.58
C ILE A 7 21.87 4.76 -12.86
N CYS A 8 22.15 5.00 -11.58
CA CYS A 8 21.43 5.99 -10.76
C CYS A 8 21.61 7.41 -11.32
N ARG A 9 22.83 7.80 -11.69
CA ARG A 9 23.12 9.09 -12.35
C ARG A 9 22.37 9.24 -13.67
N THR A 10 22.36 8.19 -14.49
CA THR A 10 21.67 8.19 -15.79
C THR A 10 20.16 8.35 -15.63
N ALA A 11 19.57 7.70 -14.63
CA ALA A 11 18.16 7.82 -14.32
C ALA A 11 17.79 9.24 -13.86
N ALA A 12 18.62 9.85 -13.00
CA ALA A 12 18.40 11.20 -12.47
C ALA A 12 18.75 12.33 -13.46
N ALA A 13 19.45 12.05 -14.57
CA ALA A 13 19.94 13.06 -15.51
C ALA A 13 18.84 13.97 -16.10
N THR A 14 17.60 13.47 -16.17
CA THR A 14 16.44 14.23 -16.68
C THR A 14 15.82 15.19 -15.66
N LEU A 15 16.24 15.12 -14.39
CA LEU A 15 15.73 15.98 -13.31
C LEU A 15 16.48 17.32 -13.23
N PRO A 16 15.85 18.35 -12.64
CA PRO A 16 16.51 19.60 -12.29
C PRO A 16 17.77 19.36 -11.45
N GLU A 17 18.83 20.15 -11.68
CA GLU A 17 20.14 19.97 -11.02
C GLU A 17 20.06 19.98 -9.51
N SER A 18 19.15 20.77 -8.93
CA SER A 18 18.92 20.85 -7.49
C SER A 18 18.42 19.55 -6.87
N LEU A 19 17.72 18.69 -7.63
CA LEU A 19 17.15 17.44 -7.13
C LEU A 19 18.10 16.25 -7.31
N ARG A 20 19.02 16.31 -8.29
CA ARG A 20 19.88 15.18 -8.66
C ARG A 20 20.66 14.58 -7.48
N PRO A 21 21.35 15.34 -6.61
CA PRO A 21 22.16 14.75 -5.54
C PRO A 21 21.33 13.92 -4.55
N LEU A 22 20.14 14.42 -4.17
CA LEU A 22 19.24 13.73 -3.25
C LEU A 22 18.63 12.49 -3.92
N THR A 23 18.15 12.62 -5.15
CA THR A 23 17.58 11.49 -5.90
C THR A 23 18.62 10.40 -6.14
N GLU A 24 19.84 10.75 -6.55
CA GLU A 24 20.93 9.79 -6.75
C GLU A 24 21.25 9.04 -5.46
N HIS A 25 21.29 9.74 -4.32
CA HIS A 25 21.50 9.12 -3.02
C HIS A 25 20.40 8.09 -2.70
N HIS A 26 19.13 8.46 -2.86
CA HIS A 26 18.01 7.55 -2.60
C HIS A 26 17.98 6.36 -3.57
N LEU A 27 18.21 6.59 -4.86
CA LEU A 27 18.30 5.53 -5.87
C LEU A 27 19.43 4.55 -5.54
N PHE A 28 20.59 5.06 -5.12
CA PHE A 28 21.72 4.22 -4.73
C PHE A 28 21.38 3.36 -3.50
N GLN A 29 20.75 3.93 -2.47
CA GLN A 29 20.29 3.18 -1.30
C GLN A 29 19.27 2.09 -1.66
N LEU A 30 18.32 2.41 -2.55
CA LEU A 30 17.36 1.44 -3.06
C LEU A 30 18.04 0.32 -3.86
N ALA A 31 19.04 0.66 -4.68
CA ALA A 31 19.79 -0.29 -5.49
C ALA A 31 20.67 -1.23 -4.65
N GLU A 32 21.28 -0.73 -3.58
CA GLU A 32 22.05 -1.57 -2.65
C GLU A 32 21.18 -2.59 -1.93
N ARG A 33 19.97 -2.18 -1.53
CA ARG A 33 19.00 -3.09 -0.89
C ARG A 33 18.32 -4.05 -1.87
N ASN A 34 18.15 -3.62 -3.12
CA ASN A 34 17.35 -4.33 -4.13
C ASN A 34 18.09 -4.48 -5.46
N PRO A 35 19.25 -5.16 -5.50
CA PRO A 35 20.10 -5.19 -6.69
C PRO A 35 19.40 -5.80 -7.92
N ALA A 36 18.47 -6.74 -7.72
CA ALA A 36 17.70 -7.35 -8.79
C ALA A 36 16.77 -6.36 -9.51
N ALA A 37 16.21 -5.37 -8.79
CA ALA A 37 15.30 -4.38 -9.36
C ALA A 37 16.02 -3.34 -10.25
N PHE A 38 17.35 -3.24 -10.13
CA PHE A 38 18.20 -2.34 -10.93
C PHE A 38 19.08 -3.12 -11.92
N ALA A 39 18.91 -4.43 -12.03
CA ALA A 39 19.66 -5.23 -12.97
C ALA A 39 19.20 -4.91 -14.41
N PRO A 40 20.13 -4.61 -15.34
CA PRO A 40 19.76 -4.38 -16.73
C PRO A 40 19.18 -5.66 -17.33
N THR A 41 18.12 -5.54 -18.12
CA THR A 41 17.60 -6.64 -18.94
C THR A 41 18.34 -6.69 -20.27
N ALA A 42 17.99 -7.66 -21.13
CA ALA A 42 18.57 -7.77 -22.47
C ALA A 42 18.23 -6.57 -23.38
N ASN A 43 17.29 -5.69 -22.99
CA ASN A 43 16.83 -4.57 -23.80
C ASN A 43 17.00 -3.21 -23.07
N LYS A 44 18.03 -2.47 -23.46
CA LYS A 44 18.43 -1.18 -22.86
C LYS A 44 17.33 -0.10 -22.86
N ASP A 45 16.44 -0.07 -23.85
CA ASP A 45 15.36 0.93 -23.89
C ASP A 45 14.23 0.60 -22.92
N ARG A 46 13.97 -0.71 -22.74
CA ARG A 46 13.01 -1.23 -21.76
C ARG A 46 13.49 -1.03 -20.32
N ASP A 47 14.80 -0.95 -20.12
CA ASP A 47 15.43 -0.74 -18.81
C ASP A 47 15.44 0.72 -18.35
N GLN A 48 15.52 1.67 -19.29
CA GLN A 48 15.70 3.08 -18.93
C GLN A 48 14.41 3.79 -18.52
N LYS A 49 13.28 3.46 -19.16
CA LYS A 49 11.99 4.12 -18.84
C LYS A 49 11.57 3.88 -17.38
N PRO A 50 11.57 2.63 -16.86
CA PRO A 50 11.19 2.37 -15.47
C PRO A 50 12.08 3.08 -14.45
N LEU A 51 13.39 3.15 -14.71
CA LEU A 51 14.34 3.83 -13.84
C LEU A 51 14.18 5.36 -13.86
N LYS A 52 13.86 5.95 -15.02
CA LYS A 52 13.53 7.39 -15.10
C LYS A 52 12.27 7.73 -14.32
N ILE A 53 11.22 6.90 -14.42
CA ILE A 53 10.00 7.08 -13.62
C ILE A 53 10.31 6.93 -12.12
N LEU A 54 11.10 5.92 -11.74
CA LEU A 54 11.54 5.76 -10.36
C LEU A 54 12.31 6.99 -9.84
N ALA A 55 13.21 7.56 -10.64
CA ALA A 55 13.92 8.78 -10.28
C ALA A 55 12.95 9.95 -10.04
N GLN A 56 11.95 10.13 -10.90
CA GLN A 56 10.92 11.17 -10.75
C GLN A 56 10.10 10.98 -9.46
N VAL A 57 9.65 9.76 -9.18
CA VAL A 57 8.83 9.48 -7.98
C VAL A 57 9.66 9.65 -6.71
N VAL A 58 10.90 9.15 -6.70
CA VAL A 58 11.81 9.30 -5.55
C VAL A 58 12.15 10.76 -5.28
N ALA A 59 12.33 11.56 -6.33
CA ALA A 59 12.52 13.00 -6.20
C ALA A 59 11.28 13.75 -5.67
N SER A 60 10.09 13.18 -5.83
CA SER A 60 8.82 13.84 -5.55
C SER A 60 8.14 13.36 -4.26
N SER A 61 8.51 12.19 -3.72
CA SER A 61 7.85 11.60 -2.56
C SER A 61 8.79 10.79 -1.67
N ASP A 62 9.11 11.36 -0.51
CA ASP A 62 9.82 10.67 0.57
C ASP A 62 9.00 9.49 1.13
N PHE A 63 7.68 9.63 1.16
CA PHE A 63 6.78 8.57 1.65
C PHE A 63 6.94 7.30 0.80
N ILE A 64 6.86 7.44 -0.53
CA ILE A 64 7.00 6.30 -1.44
C ILE A 64 8.43 5.77 -1.40
N THR A 65 9.43 6.66 -1.36
CA THR A 65 10.84 6.25 -1.23
C THR A 65 11.07 5.37 0.01
N ARG A 66 10.52 5.75 1.16
CA ARG A 66 10.57 4.94 2.39
C ARG A 66 9.77 3.64 2.25
N ALA A 67 8.62 3.66 1.60
CA ALA A 67 7.83 2.46 1.35
C ALA A 67 8.58 1.43 0.49
N LEU A 68 9.23 1.85 -0.61
CA LEU A 68 10.04 0.97 -1.46
C LEU A 68 11.25 0.41 -0.72
N ALA A 69 11.84 1.18 0.20
CA ALA A 69 12.95 0.72 1.03
C ALA A 69 12.52 -0.31 2.09
N ALA A 70 11.25 -0.30 2.50
CA ALA A 70 10.65 -1.24 3.45
C ALA A 70 10.02 -2.47 2.75
N LEU A 71 9.59 -2.32 1.50
CA LEU A 71 8.88 -3.33 0.70
C LEU A 71 9.60 -3.60 -0.64
N PRO A 72 10.73 -4.33 -0.62
CA PRO A 72 11.49 -4.75 -1.80
C PRO A 72 10.64 -5.29 -2.96
N GLU A 73 9.63 -6.09 -2.63
CA GLU A 73 8.75 -6.77 -3.58
C GLU A 73 7.92 -5.78 -4.40
N LEU A 74 7.52 -4.65 -3.82
CA LEU A 74 6.79 -3.60 -4.54
C LEU A 74 7.67 -2.97 -5.62
N LEU A 75 8.95 -2.74 -5.33
CA LEU A 75 9.87 -2.19 -6.31
C LEU A 75 10.09 -3.15 -7.48
N VAL A 76 10.25 -4.45 -7.20
CA VAL A 76 10.37 -5.48 -8.24
C VAL A 76 9.11 -5.57 -9.10
N GLU A 77 7.92 -5.54 -8.47
CA GLU A 77 6.62 -5.53 -9.16
C GLU A 77 6.49 -4.33 -10.11
N ILE A 78 6.85 -3.13 -9.65
CA ILE A 78 6.81 -1.90 -10.45
C ILE A 78 7.77 -1.98 -11.64
N GLN A 79 9.01 -2.44 -11.42
CA GLN A 79 9.99 -2.57 -12.49
C GLN A 79 9.56 -3.60 -13.53
N ALA A 80 9.02 -4.74 -13.09
CA ALA A 80 8.46 -5.77 -13.97
C ALA A 80 7.26 -5.26 -14.80
N ALA A 81 6.44 -4.36 -14.23
CA ALA A 81 5.34 -3.70 -14.90
C ALA A 81 5.77 -2.53 -15.82
N GLY A 82 7.07 -2.29 -16.00
CA GLY A 82 7.58 -1.22 -16.88
C GLY A 82 7.60 0.16 -16.22
N GLY A 83 7.68 0.22 -14.89
CA GLY A 83 7.82 1.46 -14.12
C GLY A 83 6.50 2.08 -13.66
N VAL A 84 5.37 1.45 -13.99
CA VAL A 84 4.04 1.89 -13.57
C VAL A 84 3.32 0.69 -12.97
N PRO A 85 3.02 0.66 -11.66
CA PRO A 85 2.26 -0.44 -11.08
C PRO A 85 0.86 -0.48 -11.68
N GLN A 86 0.29 -1.68 -11.73
CA GLN A 86 -1.06 -1.88 -12.24
C GLN A 86 -2.10 -1.27 -11.28
N ALA A 87 -3.24 -0.85 -11.84
CA ALA A 87 -4.44 -0.55 -11.06
C ALA A 87 -4.93 -1.83 -10.38
N ARG A 88 -5.63 -1.69 -9.24
CA ARG A 88 -6.34 -2.82 -8.62
C ARG A 88 -7.72 -2.93 -9.24
N GLU A 89 -8.18 -4.16 -9.40
CA GLU A 89 -9.59 -4.41 -9.70
C GLU A 89 -10.43 -4.25 -8.43
N THR A 90 -11.71 -3.90 -8.59
CA THR A 90 -12.65 -3.80 -7.46
C THR A 90 -12.68 -5.11 -6.68
N GLY A 91 -12.46 -5.05 -5.36
CA GLY A 91 -12.48 -6.23 -4.50
C GLY A 91 -11.14 -6.96 -4.38
N GLU A 92 -10.13 -6.62 -5.19
CA GLU A 92 -8.81 -7.28 -5.15
C GLU A 92 -8.09 -7.03 -3.81
N ILE A 93 -8.23 -5.82 -3.27
CA ILE A 93 -7.67 -5.45 -1.96
C ILE A 93 -8.41 -6.21 -0.87
N SER A 94 -9.74 -6.25 -0.94
CA SER A 94 -10.58 -7.03 -0.02
C SER A 94 -10.16 -8.50 0.04
N LEU A 95 -9.96 -9.15 -1.12
CA LEU A 95 -9.49 -10.53 -1.21
C LEU A 95 -8.08 -10.73 -0.63
N THR A 96 -7.22 -9.72 -0.71
CA THR A 96 -5.87 -9.75 -0.12
C THR A 96 -5.93 -9.66 1.40
N VAL A 97 -6.76 -8.75 1.92
CA VAL A 97 -7.01 -8.60 3.35
C VAL A 97 -7.68 -9.85 3.94
N ASP A 98 -8.67 -10.42 3.27
CA ASP A 98 -9.35 -11.64 3.71
C ASP A 98 -8.40 -12.82 3.86
N ARG A 99 -7.42 -12.95 2.95
CA ARG A 99 -6.42 -14.03 3.00
C ARG A 99 -5.57 -13.99 4.27
N VAL A 100 -5.15 -12.80 4.71
CA VAL A 100 -4.34 -12.65 5.94
C VAL A 100 -5.19 -12.65 7.22
N SER A 101 -6.50 -12.44 7.09
CA SER A 101 -7.44 -12.29 8.21
C SER A 101 -8.17 -13.58 8.60
N ARG A 102 -7.91 -14.68 7.88
CA ARG A 102 -8.41 -16.02 8.20
C ARG A 102 -8.03 -16.40 9.63
N PRO A 103 -8.84 -17.21 10.35
CA PRO A 103 -8.47 -17.69 11.68
C PRO A 103 -7.11 -18.39 11.68
N GLY A 104 -6.28 -18.12 12.70
CA GLY A 104 -4.93 -18.66 12.80
C GLY A 104 -3.88 -17.70 13.34
N PRO A 105 -3.65 -16.51 12.72
CA PRO A 105 -2.66 -15.57 13.18
C PRO A 105 -3.05 -14.95 14.51
N ASP A 106 -2.07 -14.61 15.33
CA ASP A 106 -2.26 -13.77 16.51
C ASP A 106 -2.49 -12.29 16.14
N ARG A 107 -2.82 -11.49 17.14
CA ARG A 107 -3.15 -10.08 16.98
C ARG A 107 -2.00 -9.29 16.37
N GLU A 108 -0.77 -9.57 16.81
CA GLU A 108 0.41 -8.83 16.37
C GLU A 108 0.73 -9.14 14.91
N THR A 109 0.64 -10.41 14.53
CA THR A 109 0.82 -10.90 13.17
C THR A 109 -0.22 -10.29 12.25
N LEU A 110 -1.51 -10.36 12.59
CA LEU A 110 -2.56 -9.73 11.78
C LEU A 110 -2.31 -8.22 11.65
N ALA A 111 -2.04 -7.53 12.76
CA ALA A 111 -1.81 -6.09 12.73
C ALA A 111 -0.57 -5.71 11.91
N ARG A 112 0.47 -6.54 11.87
CA ARG A 112 1.64 -6.34 11.00
C ARG A 112 1.27 -6.53 9.53
N GLU A 113 0.57 -7.61 9.19
CA GLU A 113 0.12 -7.88 7.82
C GLU A 113 -0.78 -6.76 7.27
N LEU A 114 -1.76 -6.30 8.06
CA LEU A 114 -2.64 -5.19 7.65
C LEU A 114 -1.87 -3.89 7.43
N ARG A 115 -0.84 -3.60 8.25
CA ARG A 115 0.04 -2.43 8.05
C ARG A 115 0.88 -2.57 6.78
N THR A 116 1.39 -3.76 6.49
CA THR A 116 2.13 -4.05 5.26
C THR A 116 1.24 -3.86 4.03
N ILE A 117 0.04 -4.43 4.03
CA ILE A 117 -0.95 -4.24 2.95
C ILE A 117 -1.27 -2.76 2.78
N ARG A 118 -1.55 -2.04 3.88
CA ARG A 118 -1.82 -0.60 3.82
C ARG A 118 -0.65 0.16 3.21
N GLN A 119 0.57 -0.07 3.68
CA GLN A 119 1.75 0.62 3.17
C GLN A 119 1.98 0.32 1.68
N LYS A 120 1.79 -0.93 1.26
CA LYS A 120 1.92 -1.36 -0.14
C LYS A 120 0.89 -0.66 -1.04
N GLU A 121 -0.39 -0.73 -0.69
CA GLU A 121 -1.47 -0.20 -1.54
C GLU A 121 -1.48 1.33 -1.58
N VAL A 122 -1.19 2.01 -0.46
CA VAL A 122 -1.04 3.48 -0.43
C VAL A 122 0.15 3.92 -1.28
N ALA A 123 1.29 3.21 -1.21
CA ALA A 123 2.44 3.52 -2.06
C ALA A 123 2.18 3.23 -3.55
N ARG A 124 1.46 2.14 -3.86
CA ARG A 124 1.08 1.76 -5.23
C ARG A 124 0.18 2.82 -5.87
N VAL A 125 -0.92 3.18 -5.20
CA VAL A 125 -1.87 4.16 -5.76
C VAL A 125 -1.29 5.57 -5.76
N GLY A 126 -0.54 5.94 -4.71
CA GLY A 126 0.18 7.21 -4.67
C GLY A 126 1.25 7.34 -5.76
N TRP A 127 1.92 6.23 -6.13
CA TRP A 127 2.82 6.22 -7.28
C TRP A 127 2.07 6.55 -8.56
N ARG A 128 0.91 5.90 -8.79
CA ARG A 128 0.10 6.12 -10.00
C ARG A 128 -0.45 7.54 -10.06
N ASP A 129 -0.92 8.07 -8.94
CA ASP A 129 -1.37 9.46 -8.81
C ASP A 129 -0.24 10.45 -9.17
N LEU A 130 0.95 10.31 -8.56
CA LEU A 130 2.08 11.22 -8.78
C LEU A 130 2.56 11.30 -10.24
N ILE A 131 2.43 10.21 -11.00
CA ILE A 131 2.84 10.18 -12.41
C ILE A 131 1.67 10.43 -13.38
N GLY A 132 0.48 10.75 -12.86
CA GLY A 132 -0.73 10.99 -13.65
C GLY A 132 -1.32 9.74 -14.32
N ALA A 133 -1.04 8.56 -13.78
CA ALA A 133 -1.53 7.27 -14.29
C ALA A 133 -2.84 6.79 -13.63
N ALA A 134 -3.28 7.44 -12.56
CA ALA A 134 -4.56 7.17 -11.89
C ALA A 134 -5.43 8.43 -11.91
N PRO A 135 -6.71 8.33 -12.29
CA PRO A 135 -7.68 9.40 -12.05
C PRO A 135 -8.04 9.48 -10.56
N LEU A 136 -8.63 10.60 -10.12
CA LEU A 136 -8.97 10.82 -8.71
C LEU A 136 -9.89 9.72 -8.15
N GLU A 137 -10.83 9.25 -8.97
CA GLU A 137 -11.76 8.17 -8.66
C GLU A 137 -11.03 6.89 -8.25
N GLU A 138 -9.99 6.49 -9.01
CA GLU A 138 -9.18 5.31 -8.66
C GLU A 138 -8.52 5.49 -7.29
N VAL A 139 -7.99 6.69 -7.00
CA VAL A 139 -7.30 6.98 -5.74
C VAL A 139 -8.27 6.84 -4.57
N VAL A 140 -9.42 7.52 -4.63
CA VAL A 140 -10.35 7.54 -3.50
C VAL A 140 -11.06 6.20 -3.29
N GLU A 141 -11.38 5.48 -4.36
CA GLU A 141 -11.97 4.14 -4.27
C GLU A 141 -10.98 3.14 -3.68
N THR A 142 -9.71 3.16 -4.14
CA THR A 142 -8.65 2.30 -3.61
C THR A 142 -8.48 2.50 -2.11
N LEU A 143 -8.40 3.76 -1.66
CA LEU A 143 -8.16 4.09 -0.26
C LEU A 143 -9.38 3.76 0.61
N SER A 144 -10.59 3.96 0.10
CA SER A 144 -11.82 3.63 0.80
C SER A 144 -12.00 2.12 0.92
N GLU A 145 -11.76 1.35 -0.15
CA GLU A 145 -11.78 -0.12 -0.09
C GLU A 145 -10.75 -0.63 0.91
N LEU A 146 -9.51 -0.14 0.85
CA LEU A 146 -8.45 -0.52 1.79
C LEU A 146 -8.84 -0.28 3.25
N ALA A 147 -9.43 0.88 3.55
CA ALA A 147 -9.92 1.18 4.89
C ALA A 147 -11.05 0.24 5.31
N ASP A 148 -12.08 0.07 4.48
CA ASP A 148 -13.22 -0.82 4.75
C ASP A 148 -12.76 -2.26 5.03
N SER A 149 -11.92 -2.83 4.15
CA SER A 149 -11.44 -4.20 4.29
C SER A 149 -10.59 -4.38 5.55
N THR A 150 -9.68 -3.46 5.84
CA THR A 150 -8.79 -3.55 7.01
C THR A 150 -9.54 -3.38 8.32
N ILE A 151 -10.54 -2.49 8.37
CA ILE A 151 -11.45 -2.35 9.52
C ILE A 151 -12.27 -3.63 9.71
N GLY A 152 -12.83 -4.18 8.63
CA GLY A 152 -13.58 -5.43 8.66
C GLY A 152 -12.76 -6.60 9.20
N ALA A 153 -11.51 -6.73 8.75
CA ALA A 153 -10.57 -7.73 9.27
C ALA A 153 -10.30 -7.58 10.77
N ALA A 154 -10.02 -6.36 11.22
CA ALA A 154 -9.77 -6.07 12.63
C ALA A 154 -11.01 -6.36 13.50
N LEU A 155 -12.19 -6.00 13.02
CA LEU A 155 -13.47 -6.29 13.69
C LEU A 155 -13.71 -7.79 13.84
N GLN A 156 -13.50 -8.56 12.76
CA GLN A 156 -13.66 -10.01 12.80
C GLN A 156 -12.68 -10.67 13.77
N TYR A 157 -11.43 -10.20 13.82
CA TYR A 157 -10.45 -10.68 14.78
C TYR A 157 -10.89 -10.37 16.23
N ALA A 158 -11.22 -9.11 16.51
CA ALA A 158 -11.65 -8.68 17.84
C ALA A 158 -12.89 -9.44 18.32
N HIS A 159 -13.84 -9.70 17.43
CA HIS A 159 -15.01 -10.52 17.75
C HIS A 159 -14.62 -11.94 18.20
N ARG A 160 -13.72 -12.62 17.45
CA ARG A 160 -13.25 -13.97 17.82
C ARG A 160 -12.46 -13.97 19.13
N GLU A 161 -11.61 -12.97 19.34
CA GLU A 161 -10.83 -12.81 20.56
C GLU A 161 -11.76 -12.69 21.77
N VAL A 162 -12.74 -11.78 21.72
CA VAL A 162 -13.75 -11.61 22.78
C VAL A 162 -14.57 -12.88 22.98
N ALA A 163 -15.03 -13.52 21.90
CA ALA A 163 -15.85 -14.73 21.98
C ALA A 163 -15.10 -15.92 22.59
N THR A 164 -13.78 -16.00 22.40
CA THR A 164 -12.95 -17.05 23.01
C THR A 164 -12.88 -16.90 24.53
N HIS A 165 -12.87 -15.67 25.04
CA HIS A 165 -12.77 -15.39 26.48
C HIS A 165 -14.11 -15.32 27.20
N HIS A 166 -15.17 -14.88 26.51
CA HIS A 166 -16.45 -14.56 27.13
C HIS A 166 -17.65 -15.33 26.55
N GLY A 167 -17.43 -16.17 25.54
CA GLY A 167 -18.50 -16.81 24.79
C GLY A 167 -19.12 -15.88 23.74
N GLU A 168 -20.03 -16.44 22.94
CA GLU A 168 -20.68 -15.70 21.86
C GLU A 168 -21.54 -14.54 22.42
N PRO A 169 -21.36 -13.28 21.95
CA PRO A 169 -22.21 -12.17 22.36
C PRO A 169 -23.67 -12.43 21.95
N VAL A 170 -24.58 -12.37 22.91
CA VAL A 170 -26.03 -12.54 22.68
C VAL A 170 -26.82 -11.38 23.28
N GLY A 171 -28.00 -11.10 22.72
CA GLY A 171 -28.94 -10.14 23.28
C GLY A 171 -29.44 -10.60 24.65
N GLY A 172 -29.44 -9.69 25.64
CA GLY A 172 -29.76 -10.02 27.03
C GLY A 172 -31.13 -10.69 27.21
N ASP A 173 -32.14 -10.18 26.51
CA ASP A 173 -33.51 -10.70 26.61
C ASP A 173 -33.82 -11.79 25.57
N SER A 174 -33.18 -11.75 24.40
CA SER A 174 -33.49 -12.64 23.28
C SER A 174 -32.66 -13.92 23.27
N GLY A 175 -31.47 -13.91 23.86
CA GLY A 175 -30.48 -14.99 23.73
C GLY A 175 -29.96 -15.20 22.31
N VAL A 176 -30.27 -14.30 21.37
CA VAL A 176 -29.88 -14.40 19.96
C VAL A 176 -28.50 -13.78 19.76
N PRO A 177 -27.61 -14.36 18.91
CA PRO A 177 -26.32 -13.76 18.61
C PRO A 177 -26.42 -12.32 18.11
N ILE A 178 -25.59 -11.44 18.68
CA ILE A 178 -25.44 -10.04 18.25
C ILE A 178 -24.05 -9.81 17.65
N ARG A 179 -23.95 -8.80 16.80
CA ARG A 179 -22.69 -8.40 16.15
C ARG A 179 -22.47 -6.92 16.36
N LEU A 180 -21.23 -6.54 16.66
CA LEU A 180 -20.82 -5.15 16.64
C LEU A 180 -20.84 -4.66 15.19
N THR A 181 -21.52 -3.56 14.94
CA THR A 181 -21.53 -2.85 13.66
C THR A 181 -20.62 -1.64 13.75
N VAL A 182 -19.80 -1.43 12.72
CA VAL A 182 -18.91 -0.26 12.61
C VAL A 182 -19.42 0.59 11.47
N LEU A 183 -19.76 1.85 11.76
CA LEU A 183 -20.18 2.82 10.76
C LEU A 183 -19.01 3.75 10.45
N GLY A 184 -18.58 3.77 9.18
CA GLY A 184 -17.65 4.78 8.66
C GLY A 184 -18.40 6.09 8.42
N LEU A 185 -17.94 7.17 9.05
CA LEU A 185 -18.46 8.52 8.85
C LEU A 185 -17.54 9.32 7.91
N GLY A 186 -17.97 10.56 7.61
CA GLY A 186 -17.17 11.51 6.84
C GLY A 186 -16.75 10.96 5.48
N LYS A 187 -15.47 11.14 5.15
CA LYS A 187 -14.90 10.72 3.86
C LYS A 187 -14.94 9.22 3.63
N LEU A 188 -14.77 8.42 4.70
CA LEU A 188 -14.92 6.96 4.59
C LEU A 188 -16.37 6.60 4.26
N GLY A 189 -17.33 7.19 4.98
CA GLY A 189 -18.76 6.99 4.72
C GLY A 189 -19.20 7.42 3.33
N GLY A 190 -18.57 8.46 2.77
CA GLY A 190 -18.78 8.92 1.40
C GLY A 190 -17.95 8.21 0.33
N ARG A 191 -17.10 7.23 0.71
CA ARG A 191 -16.14 6.54 -0.18
C ARG A 191 -15.20 7.48 -0.94
N GLU A 192 -14.82 8.58 -0.30
CA GLU A 192 -13.97 9.64 -0.84
C GLU A 192 -12.69 9.83 0.00
N LEU A 193 -12.16 8.74 0.56
CA LEU A 193 -10.97 8.78 1.41
C LEU A 193 -9.75 9.30 0.64
N ASN A 194 -8.92 10.13 1.29
CA ASN A 194 -7.68 10.65 0.70
C ASN A 194 -6.45 10.09 1.43
N LEU A 195 -5.25 10.28 0.85
CA LEU A 195 -4.00 9.67 1.34
C LEU A 195 -3.63 10.01 2.80
N SER A 196 -4.19 11.08 3.34
CA SER A 196 -3.88 11.63 4.67
C SER A 196 -5.11 11.70 5.60
N SER A 197 -6.26 11.19 5.17
CA SER A 197 -7.48 11.23 5.95
C SER A 197 -7.39 10.28 7.14
N ASP A 198 -7.84 10.75 8.30
CA ASP A 198 -8.25 9.88 9.39
C ASP A 198 -9.56 9.15 9.03
N VAL A 199 -9.84 8.07 9.76
CA VAL A 199 -11.11 7.33 9.66
C VAL A 199 -11.97 7.65 10.87
N ASP A 200 -13.16 8.18 10.62
CA ASP A 200 -14.16 8.48 11.64
C ASP A 200 -15.10 7.28 11.80
N LEU A 201 -15.13 6.65 12.98
CA LEU A 201 -15.89 5.43 13.22
C LEU A 201 -16.89 5.58 14.36
N VAL A 202 -18.08 5.02 14.20
CA VAL A 202 -19.08 4.83 15.26
C VAL A 202 -19.36 3.34 15.45
N PHE A 203 -19.34 2.88 16.70
CA PHE A 203 -19.59 1.50 17.08
C PHE A 203 -21.01 1.34 17.60
N VAL A 204 -21.76 0.39 17.04
CA VAL A 204 -23.18 0.17 17.35
C VAL A 204 -23.44 -1.29 17.66
N TYR A 205 -24.25 -1.55 18.69
CA TYR A 205 -24.87 -2.85 18.95
C TYR A 205 -26.39 -2.72 18.75
N PRO A 206 -27.05 -3.76 18.18
CA PRO A 206 -28.50 -3.81 18.03
C PRO A 206 -29.23 -4.06 19.33
#